data_AF-A0A673LN53-F1
#
_entry.id   AF-A0A673LN53-F1
#
_cell.length_a   1.000
_cell.length_b   1.000
_cell.length_c   1.000
_cell.angle_alpha   90.00
_cell.angle_beta   90.00
_cell.angle_gamma   90.00
#
_symmetry.space_group_name_H-M   'P 1'
#
loop_
_entity.id
_entity.type
_entity.pdbx_description
1 polymer ?
#
loop_
_entity_poly.entity_id
_entity_poly.type
_entity_poly.pdbx_seq_one_letter_code
_entity_poly.pdbx_strand_id
1 'polypeptide(L)'
;RVRQTGTEVGQRFKLVVMCLSKDRKSIVVDVENCLKVKDCRYALYDCSYVSMESVKEDLVFILSAPETASLKSRMVYASSKAALKAKMPGLKFEWQINEPADREASCLVEKLGGRVMVKSLEGISVDQ
;
A
#
# COMPACT_ATOMS: atom_id res chain seq x y z
N ARG A 1 -17.57 2.91 -1.32
CA ARG A 1 -17.70 3.29 0.11
C ARG A 1 -16.31 3.61 0.63
N VAL A 2 -15.81 4.80 0.32
CA VAL A 2 -14.52 5.31 0.82
C VAL A 2 -14.76 5.65 2.29
N ARG A 3 -14.05 4.99 3.21
CA ARG A 3 -14.13 5.32 4.63
C ARG A 3 -13.40 6.65 4.82
N GLN A 4 -14.12 7.74 4.62
CA GLN A 4 -13.77 9.02 5.24
C GLN A 4 -14.14 8.92 6.71
N THR A 5 -13.20 9.28 7.57
CA THR A 5 -13.56 10.09 8.72
C THR A 5 -12.48 11.16 8.72
N GLY A 6 -12.93 12.42 8.72
CA GLY A 6 -12.17 13.59 8.29
C GLY A 6 -12.47 14.86 9.09
N THR A 7 -12.58 14.82 10.42
CA THR A 7 -12.59 15.99 11.30
C THR A 7 -12.15 15.58 12.70
N GLU A 8 -11.37 16.43 13.38
CA GLU A 8 -10.70 16.29 14.70
C GLU A 8 -9.23 15.79 14.63
N VAL A 9 -8.37 16.42 15.46
CA VAL A 9 -6.95 16.11 15.61
C VAL A 9 -6.78 14.61 15.92
N GLY A 10 -6.43 13.80 14.92
CA GLY A 10 -6.19 12.37 15.13
C GLY A 10 -6.74 11.37 14.11
N GLN A 11 -7.20 11.76 12.92
CA GLN A 11 -7.53 10.76 11.89
C GLN A 11 -6.31 10.17 11.21
N ARG A 12 -6.04 8.94 11.61
CA ARG A 12 -5.09 8.05 10.97
C ARG A 12 -5.72 7.48 9.71
N PHE A 13 -5.27 7.95 8.55
CA PHE A 13 -5.66 7.38 7.26
C PHE A 13 -5.08 5.97 7.14
N LYS A 14 -5.95 4.96 7.12
CA LYS A 14 -5.50 3.57 6.91
C LYS A 14 -4.91 3.33 5.52
N LEU A 15 -5.34 4.09 4.52
CA LEU A 15 -4.85 3.97 3.15
C LEU A 15 -4.69 5.36 2.55
N VAL A 16 -3.48 5.68 2.09
CA VAL A 16 -3.17 6.90 1.35
C VAL A 16 -2.70 6.49 -0.04
N VAL A 17 -3.45 6.84 -1.07
CA VAL A 17 -3.05 6.58 -2.46
C VAL A 17 -2.33 7.80 -3.01
N MET A 18 -1.26 7.58 -3.76
CA MET A 18 -0.45 8.62 -4.38
C MET A 18 -0.26 8.30 -5.87
N CYS A 19 -0.29 9.35 -6.69
CA CYS A 19 -0.03 9.27 -8.11
C CYS A 19 1.06 10.26 -8.51
N LEU A 20 1.74 9.99 -9.62
CA LEU A 20 2.59 10.98 -10.26
C LEU A 20 1.72 12.04 -10.93
N SER A 21 2.12 13.30 -10.78
CA SER A 21 1.52 14.42 -11.50
C SER A 21 1.58 14.20 -13.02
N LYS A 22 0.78 14.93 -13.79
CA LYS A 22 0.77 14.88 -15.26
C LYS A 22 2.16 15.12 -15.86
N ASP A 23 2.94 15.99 -15.22
CA ASP A 23 4.34 16.29 -15.56
C ASP A 23 5.35 15.22 -15.12
N ARG A 24 4.93 14.24 -14.32
CA ARG A 24 5.76 13.17 -13.72
C ARG A 24 6.92 13.66 -12.84
N LYS A 25 6.93 14.93 -12.42
CA LYS A 25 7.97 15.51 -11.55
C LYS A 25 7.55 15.59 -10.09
N SER A 26 6.25 15.50 -9.82
CA SER A 26 5.69 15.61 -8.47
C SER A 26 4.83 14.40 -8.13
N ILE A 27 4.75 14.07 -6.84
CA ILE A 27 3.84 13.05 -6.31
C ILE A 27 2.67 13.76 -5.65
N VAL A 28 1.47 13.40 -6.06
CA VAL A 28 0.21 14.00 -5.61
C VAL A 28 -0.56 12.95 -4.82
N VAL A 29 -1.07 13.33 -3.65
CA VAL A 29 -1.95 12.47 -2.84
C VAL A 29 -3.33 12.47 -3.49
N ASP A 30 -3.79 11.29 -3.88
CA ASP A 30 -5.07 11.08 -4.56
C ASP A 30 -6.09 10.56 -3.55
N VAL A 31 -6.85 11.48 -2.96
CA VAL A 31 -7.85 11.19 -1.92
C VAL A 31 -9.20 10.77 -2.52
N GLU A 32 -9.46 11.12 -3.78
CA GLU A 32 -10.78 11.00 -4.41
C GLU A 32 -10.85 10.00 -5.59
N ASN A 33 -9.76 9.70 -6.30
CA ASN A 33 -9.79 8.65 -7.32
C ASN A 33 -9.34 7.31 -6.73
N CYS A 34 -10.33 6.50 -6.35
CA CYS A 34 -10.19 5.05 -6.26
C CYS A 34 -9.46 4.51 -7.50
N LEU A 35 -8.48 3.62 -7.28
CA LEU A 35 -7.72 2.85 -8.27
C LEU A 35 -8.37 2.81 -9.66
N LYS A 36 -8.04 3.77 -10.55
CA LYS A 36 -8.31 3.56 -11.97
C LYS A 36 -7.42 2.39 -12.39
N VAL A 37 -8.06 1.26 -12.70
CA VAL A 37 -7.44 -0.06 -12.97
C VAL A 37 -6.39 -0.03 -14.09
N LYS A 38 -6.30 1.07 -14.85
CA LYS A 38 -5.42 1.22 -16.01
C LYS A 38 -4.12 1.99 -15.73
N ASP A 39 -3.94 2.54 -14.54
CA ASP A 39 -2.77 3.37 -14.21
C ASP A 39 -2.01 2.85 -12.99
N CYS A 40 -0.68 2.96 -13.03
CA CYS A 40 0.17 2.64 -11.90
C CYS A 40 -0.03 3.66 -10.77
N ARG A 41 0.08 3.21 -9.52
CA ARG A 41 -0.12 4.03 -8.32
C ARG A 41 0.78 3.58 -7.19
N TYR A 42 1.16 4.51 -6.34
CA TYR A 42 1.69 4.18 -5.02
C TYR A 42 0.56 4.22 -4.01
N ALA A 43 0.65 3.41 -2.98
CA ALA A 43 -0.18 3.57 -1.80
C ALA A 43 0.62 3.28 -0.54
N LEU A 44 0.29 3.98 0.53
CA LEU A 44 0.74 3.67 1.87
C LEU A 44 -0.46 3.08 2.60
N TYR A 45 -0.29 1.85 3.06
CA TYR A 45 -1.29 1.16 3.83
C TYR A 45 -0.80 0.98 5.25
N ASP A 46 -1.60 1.44 6.21
CA ASP A 46 -1.35 1.24 7.63
C ASP A 46 -1.96 -0.09 8.04
N CYS A 47 -1.11 -1.10 8.20
CA CYS A 47 -1.55 -2.45 8.49
C CYS A 47 -1.44 -2.70 10.00
N SER A 48 -2.59 -2.85 10.66
CA SER A 48 -2.67 -3.31 12.04
C SER A 48 -2.83 -4.83 12.06
N TYR A 49 -1.86 -5.54 12.61
CA TYR A 49 -1.87 -7.00 12.68
C TYR A 49 -1.52 -7.50 14.09
N VAL A 50 -2.07 -8.64 14.45
CA VAL A 50 -1.84 -9.26 15.76
C VAL A 50 -0.78 -10.35 15.60
N SER A 51 0.39 -10.12 16.20
CA SER A 51 1.42 -11.14 16.35
C SER A 51 1.14 -12.02 17.56
N MET A 52 1.93 -13.10 17.72
CA MET A 52 1.75 -14.05 18.83
C MET A 52 1.68 -13.40 20.23
N GLU A 53 2.40 -12.29 20.43
CA GLU A 53 2.57 -11.65 21.74
C GLU A 53 1.97 -10.24 21.84
N SER A 54 1.70 -9.57 20.72
CA SER A 54 1.27 -8.16 20.72
C SER A 54 0.59 -7.73 19.41
N VAL A 55 -0.20 -6.67 19.50
CA VAL A 55 -0.72 -5.94 18.34
C VAL A 55 0.40 -5.04 17.81
N LYS A 56 0.70 -5.17 16.51
CA LYS A 56 1.68 -4.35 15.80
C LYS A 56 0.99 -3.54 14.71
N GLU A 57 1.54 -2.37 14.47
CA GLU A 57 1.13 -1.49 13.39
C GLU A 57 2.36 -1.13 12.57
N ASP A 58 2.37 -1.52 11.31
CA ASP A 58 3.45 -1.18 10.40
C ASP A 58 2.91 -0.62 9.09
N LEU A 59 3.62 0.36 8.56
CA LEU A 59 3.31 0.99 7.29
C LEU A 59 3.85 0.13 6.14
N VAL A 60 2.95 -0.24 5.23
CA VAL A 60 3.24 -1.04 4.04
C VAL A 60 3.25 -0.13 2.82
N PHE A 61 4.39 -0.09 2.14
CA PHE A 61 4.53 0.61 0.88
C PHE A 61 4.04 -0.26 -0.27
N ILE A 62 2.94 0.13 -0.89
CA ILE A 62 2.32 -0.58 -2.00
C ILE A 62 2.68 0.12 -3.32
N LEU A 63 3.22 -0.63 -4.27
CA LEU A 63 3.35 -0.21 -5.67
C LEU A 63 2.40 -1.06 -6.51
N SER A 64 1.34 -0.44 -7.03
CA SER A 64 0.45 -1.09 -7.99
C SER A 64 0.91 -0.75 -9.41
N ALA A 65 1.29 -1.78 -10.16
CA ALA A 65 1.80 -1.68 -11.52
C ALA A 65 1.15 -2.74 -12.41
N PRO A 66 -0.16 -2.62 -12.70
CA PRO A 66 -0.87 -3.65 -13.46
C PRO A 66 -0.33 -3.76 -14.88
N GLU A 67 -0.36 -4.96 -15.47
CA GLU A 67 0.10 -5.19 -16.85
C GLU A 67 -0.71 -4.41 -17.88
N THR A 68 -1.96 -4.08 -17.56
CA THR A 68 -2.85 -3.22 -18.36
C THR A 68 -2.36 -1.78 -18.46
N ALA A 69 -1.45 -1.35 -17.57
CA ALA A 69 -0.87 -0.02 -17.61
C ALA A 69 0.26 0.08 -18.65
N SER A 70 0.41 1.28 -19.22
CA SER A 70 1.45 1.55 -20.20
C SER A 70 2.85 1.22 -19.65
N LEU A 71 3.69 0.56 -20.47
CA LEU A 71 5.07 0.18 -20.12
C LEU A 71 5.88 1.38 -19.59
N LYS A 72 5.73 2.55 -20.24
CA LYS A 72 6.38 3.79 -19.80
C LYS A 72 5.99 4.18 -18.37
N SER A 73 4.72 4.04 -18.00
CA SER A 73 4.27 4.35 -16.64
C SER A 73 4.85 3.36 -15.63
N ARG A 74 4.79 2.05 -15.93
CA ARG A 74 5.40 1.02 -15.08
C ARG A 74 6.88 1.29 -14.83
N MET A 75 7.64 1.63 -15.87
CA MET A 75 9.05 1.99 -15.75
C MET A 75 9.25 3.23 -14.87
N VAL A 76 8.52 4.32 -15.11
CA VAL A 76 8.67 5.56 -14.34
C VAL A 76 8.34 5.34 -12.85
N TYR A 77 7.28 4.59 -12.55
CA TYR A 77 6.93 4.24 -11.18
C TYR A 77 7.98 3.31 -10.53
N ALA A 78 8.47 2.30 -11.25
CA ALA A 78 9.54 1.45 -10.73
C ALA A 78 10.82 2.26 -10.42
N SER A 79 11.23 3.17 -11.31
CA SER A 79 12.41 4.03 -11.13
C SER A 79 12.22 5.06 -10.02
N SER A 80 11.01 5.63 -9.86
CA SER A 80 10.75 6.67 -8.86
C SER A 80 10.52 6.10 -7.44
N LYS A 81 10.31 4.78 -7.31
CA LYS A 81 10.11 4.09 -6.02
C LYS A 81 11.23 4.37 -5.02
N ALA A 82 12.49 4.29 -5.46
CA ALA A 82 13.65 4.46 -4.58
C ALA A 82 13.71 5.88 -4.00
N ALA A 83 13.43 6.89 -4.82
CA ALA A 83 13.39 8.29 -4.39
C ALA A 83 12.25 8.56 -3.39
N LEU A 84 11.10 7.91 -3.57
CA LEU A 84 9.98 8.04 -2.63
C LEU A 84 10.30 7.37 -1.28
N LYS A 85 10.85 6.15 -1.31
CA LYS A 85 11.30 5.45 -0.09
C LYS A 85 12.36 6.26 0.67
N ALA A 86 13.31 6.87 -0.03
CA ALA A 86 14.34 7.70 0.59
C ALA A 86 13.77 8.92 1.34
N LYS A 87 12.61 9.45 0.89
CA LYS A 87 11.90 10.54 1.57
C LYS A 87 11.03 10.08 2.75
N MET A 88 10.77 8.79 2.87
CA MET A 88 9.91 8.20 3.91
C MET A 88 10.71 7.17 4.73
N PRO A 89 11.61 7.63 5.61
CA PRO A 89 12.37 6.73 6.47
C PRO A 89 11.41 6.01 7.43
N GLY A 90 11.54 4.68 7.53
CA GLY A 90 10.71 3.85 8.41
C GLY A 90 9.74 2.90 7.70
N LEU A 91 9.66 2.94 6.36
CA LEU A 91 8.96 1.92 5.57
C LEU A 91 9.72 0.59 5.61
N LYS A 92 9.28 -0.32 6.47
CA LYS A 92 9.87 -1.67 6.61
C LYS A 92 9.37 -2.63 5.54
N PHE A 93 8.09 -2.52 5.19
CA PHE A 93 7.43 -3.47 4.30
C PHE A 93 7.18 -2.85 2.93
N GLU A 94 7.51 -3.60 1.89
CA GLU A 94 7.14 -3.27 0.51
C GLU A 94 6.29 -4.38 -0.10
N TRP A 95 5.26 -3.97 -0.81
CA TRP A 95 4.35 -4.85 -1.51
C TRP A 95 4.17 -4.34 -2.94
N GLN A 96 4.40 -5.21 -3.91
CA GLN A 96 4.23 -4.89 -5.33
C GLN A 96 3.07 -5.71 -5.85
N ILE A 97 2.12 -5.02 -6.48
CA ILE A 97 0.90 -5.62 -7.01
C ILE A 97 0.96 -5.45 -8.53
N ASN A 98 1.32 -6.52 -9.23
CA ASN A 98 1.33 -6.56 -10.69
C ASN A 98 0.04 -7.19 -11.21
N GLU A 99 -0.49 -8.17 -10.47
CA GLU A 99 -1.69 -8.92 -10.80
C GLU A 99 -2.77 -8.75 -9.73
N PRO A 100 -4.06 -8.99 -10.06
CA PRO A 100 -5.13 -8.96 -9.06
C PRO A 100 -4.94 -10.00 -7.96
N ALA A 101 -4.26 -11.12 -8.23
CA ALA A 101 -3.92 -12.14 -7.23
C ALA A 101 -2.89 -11.62 -6.20
N ASP A 102 -1.94 -10.77 -6.62
CA ASP A 102 -0.99 -10.16 -5.69
C ASP A 102 -1.66 -9.24 -4.68
N ARG A 103 -2.88 -8.77 -4.94
CA ARG A 103 -3.65 -7.89 -4.04
C ARG A 103 -4.29 -8.66 -2.89
N GLU A 104 -4.26 -9.99 -2.90
CA GLU A 104 -4.89 -10.79 -1.86
C GLU A 104 -4.20 -10.62 -0.50
N ALA A 105 -5.01 -10.64 0.57
CA ALA A 105 -4.50 -10.48 1.93
C ALA A 105 -3.47 -11.55 2.32
N SER A 106 -3.55 -12.76 1.73
CA SER A 106 -2.55 -13.82 1.97
C SER A 106 -1.14 -13.39 1.54
N CYS A 107 -1.01 -12.72 0.38
CA CYS A 107 0.29 -12.24 -0.09
C CYS A 107 0.85 -11.16 0.85
N LEU A 108 -0.02 -10.28 1.36
CA LEU A 108 0.36 -9.28 2.35
C LEU A 108 0.86 -9.93 3.65
N VAL A 109 0.18 -10.96 4.14
CA VAL A 109 0.61 -11.69 5.35
C VAL A 109 2.01 -12.29 5.18
N GLU A 110 2.30 -12.86 4.00
CA GLU A 110 3.65 -13.35 3.72
C GLU A 110 4.71 -12.25 3.81
N LYS A 111 4.39 -11.02 3.35
CA LYS A 111 5.31 -9.87 3.47
C LYS A 111 5.50 -9.41 4.92
N LEU A 112 4.48 -9.55 5.76
CA LEU A 112 4.51 -9.11 7.16
C LEU A 112 5.23 -10.09 8.12
N GLY A 113 5.78 -11.19 7.60
CA GLY A 113 6.46 -12.22 8.40
C GLY A 113 5.79 -13.60 8.37
N GLY A 114 4.79 -13.78 7.51
CA GLY A 114 4.12 -15.05 7.28
C GLY A 114 3.09 -15.43 8.35
N ARG A 115 2.35 -16.51 8.08
CA ARG A 115 1.26 -17.01 8.94
C ARG A 115 1.75 -17.46 10.33
N VAL A 116 3.04 -17.76 10.48
CA VAL A 116 3.65 -18.11 11.76
C VAL A 116 3.67 -16.89 12.69
N MET A 117 3.94 -15.70 12.16
CA MET A 117 4.12 -14.50 12.97
C MET A 117 2.86 -13.62 13.03
N VAL A 118 1.94 -13.75 12.06
CA VAL A 118 0.70 -12.97 11.94
C VAL A 118 -0.50 -13.88 12.17
N LYS A 119 -1.15 -13.77 13.33
CA LYS A 119 -2.37 -14.55 13.67
C LYS A 119 -3.64 -13.93 13.09
N SER A 120 -3.70 -12.60 13.09
CA SER A 120 -4.85 -11.85 12.59
C SER A 120 -4.39 -10.58 11.88
N LEU A 121 -5.01 -10.25 10.75
CA LEU A 121 -4.76 -9.03 9.99
C LEU A 121 -6.05 -8.22 9.95
N GLU A 122 -6.03 -6.98 10.47
CA GLU A 122 -7.19 -6.08 10.52
C GLU A 122 -8.44 -6.69 11.20
N GLY A 123 -8.24 -7.63 12.13
CA GLY A 123 -9.31 -8.37 12.80
C GLY A 123 -9.85 -9.59 12.05
N ILE A 124 -9.29 -9.90 10.88
CA ILE A 124 -9.57 -11.14 10.13
C ILE A 124 -8.51 -12.17 10.54
N SER A 125 -8.93 -13.30 11.08
CA SER A 125 -8.04 -14.43 11.37
C SER A 125 -7.46 -14.98 10.08
N VAL A 126 -6.14 -15.16 10.03
CA VAL A 126 -5.45 -15.75 8.87
C VAL A 126 -5.47 -17.30 8.93
N ASP A 127 -5.99 -17.84 10.03
CA ASP A 127 -6.18 -19.26 10.29
C ASP A 127 -7.50 -19.72 9.63
N GLN A 128 -7.41 -20.10 8.35
CA GLN A 128 -8.38 -20.99 7.69
C GLN A 128 -7.67 -21.89 6.69
#